data_AF-X1J4T2-F1
#
_entry.id   AF-X1J4T2-F1
#
_cell.length_a   1.000
_cell.length_b   1.000
_cell.length_c   1.000
_cell.angle_alpha   90.00
_cell.angle_beta   90.00
_cell.angle_gamma   90.00
#
_symmetry.space_group_name_H-M   'P 1'
#
loop_
_entity.id
_entity.type
_entity.pdbx_description
1 polymer ?
#
loop_
_entity_poly.entity_id
_entity_poly.type
_entity_poly.pdbx_seq_one_letter_code
_entity_poly.pdbx_strand_id
1 'polypeptide(L)' 'MSNNMNSRERLNTALNHNEPDKIPIDLGGNQSSIHIKAYKKLLDFLDIENKNIQYSSILSV' A
#
# COMPACT_ATOMS: atom_id res chain seq x y z
N MET A 1 -28.08 -5.37 -1.64
CA MET A 1 -26.60 -5.31 -1.63
C MET A 1 -26.18 -3.85 -1.75
N SER A 2 -25.33 -3.34 -0.86
CA SER A 2 -24.80 -1.97 -0.99
C SER A 2 -23.63 -1.96 -1.97
N ASN A 3 -23.72 -1.16 -3.03
CA ASN A 3 -22.62 -0.89 -3.97
C ASN A 3 -21.60 0.05 -3.34
N ASN A 4 -20.85 -0.41 -2.32
CA ASN A 4 -19.75 0.35 -1.73
C ASN A 4 -18.43 -0.04 -2.40
N MET A 5 -17.65 0.95 -2.83
CA MET A 5 -16.29 0.73 -3.35
C MET A 5 -15.35 0.40 -2.17
N ASN A 6 -14.38 -0.49 -2.39
CA ASN A 6 -13.26 -0.63 -1.46
C ASN A 6 -12.28 0.56 -1.61
N SER A 7 -11.33 0.70 -0.68
CA SER A 7 -10.39 1.83 -0.68
C SER A 7 -9.55 1.95 -1.96
N ARG A 8 -9.17 0.81 -2.56
CA ARG A 8 -8.36 0.79 -3.79
C ARG A 8 -9.19 1.19 -5.00
N GLU A 9 -10.40 0.66 -5.14
CA GLU A 9 -11.35 1.04 -6.19
C GLU A 9 -11.66 2.53 -6.16
N ARG A 10 -11.84 3.08 -4.96
CA ARG A 10 -12.08 4.51 -4.74
C ARG A 10 -10.91 5.37 -5.22
N LEU A 11 -9.69 5.00 -4.84
CA LEU A 11 -8.47 5.70 -5.26
C LEU A 11 -8.32 5.67 -6.78
N ASN A 12 -8.46 4.48 -7.38
CA ASN A 12 -8.34 4.33 -8.82
C ASN A 12 -9.42 5.11 -9.58
N THR A 13 -10.65 5.16 -9.08
CA THR A 13 -11.75 5.95 -9.67
C THR A 13 -11.40 7.44 -9.69
N ALA A 14 -10.92 7.97 -8.55
CA ALA A 14 -10.51 9.36 -8.44
C ALA A 14 -9.29 9.71 -9.32
N LEU A 15 -8.29 8.82 -9.41
CA LEU A 15 -7.11 8.98 -10.28
C LEU A 15 -7.50 9.00 -11.77
N ASN A 16 -8.57 8.31 -12.14
CA ASN A 16 -9.15 8.36 -13.49
C ASN A 16 -10.10 9.56 -13.70
N HIS A 17 -10.09 10.55 -12.80
CA HIS A 17 -10.94 11.75 -12.85
C HIS A 17 -12.45 11.46 -12.84
N ASN A 18 -12.86 10.33 -12.28
CA ASN A 18 -14.27 9.97 -12.08
C ASN A 18 -14.67 10.20 -10.62
N GLU A 19 -15.96 10.45 -10.37
CA GLU A 19 -16.48 10.67 -9.02
C GLU A 19 -16.59 9.32 -8.26
N PRO A 20 -15.84 9.13 -7.16
CA PRO A 20 -15.95 7.94 -6.33
C PRO A 20 -17.16 7.99 -5.38
N ASP A 21 -17.51 6.84 -4.79
CA ASP A 21 -18.58 6.73 -3.78
C ASP A 21 -18.37 7.62 -2.53
N LYS A 22 -17.11 7.97 -2.22
CA LYS A 22 -16.66 8.87 -1.14
C LYS A 22 -15.31 9.49 -1.51
N ILE A 23 -14.94 10.58 -0.86
CA ILE A 23 -13.61 11.20 -1.00
C ILE A 23 -12.52 10.20 -0.52
N PRO A 24 -11.50 9.86 -1.35
CA PRO A 24 -10.36 9.09 -0.87
C PRO A 24 -9.60 9.90 0.19
N ILE A 25 -9.47 9.34 1.39
CA ILE A 25 -8.70 9.95 2.48
C ILE A 25 -7.37 9.22 2.55
N ASP A 26 -6.28 9.92 2.21
CA ASP A 26 -4.94 9.50 2.62
C ASP A 26 -4.73 9.98 4.05
N LEU A 27 -4.99 9.10 5.01
CA LEU A 27 -4.50 9.31 6.37
C LEU A 27 -3.00 9.17 6.27
N GLY A 28 -2.30 10.28 6.03
CA GLY A 28 -0.83 10.40 6.01
C GLY A 28 -0.24 10.01 7.36
N GLY A 29 -0.41 8.75 7.73
CA GLY A 29 0.07 8.16 8.96
C GLY A 29 1.58 8.13 8.93
N ASN A 30 2.18 8.15 10.12
CA ASN A 30 3.60 7.95 10.28
C ASN A 30 4.00 6.65 9.56
N GLN A 31 4.53 6.76 8.35
CA GLN A 31 5.04 5.62 7.58
C GLN A 31 6.31 5.14 8.25
N SER A 32 6.18 4.35 9.31
CA SER A 32 7.28 3.57 9.88
C SER A 32 7.50 2.34 8.99
N SER A 33 7.99 2.58 7.78
CA SER A 33 8.44 1.49 6.91
C SER A 33 9.92 1.19 7.19
N ILE A 34 10.29 -0.08 7.12
CA ILE A 34 11.70 -0.45 7.03
C ILE A 34 12.13 -0.34 5.57
N HIS A 35 13.23 0.37 5.30
CA HIS A 35 13.81 0.37 3.95
C HIS A 35 14.10 -1.06 3.53
N ILE A 36 13.75 -1.42 2.29
CA ILE A 36 13.87 -2.78 1.77
C ILE A 36 15.29 -3.37 1.95
N LYS A 37 16.32 -2.53 1.85
CA LYS A 37 17.71 -2.92 2.04
C LYS A 37 18.00 -3.34 3.49
N ALA A 38 17.45 -2.62 4.47
CA ALA A 38 17.58 -2.96 5.88
C ALA A 38 16.81 -4.24 6.21
N TYR A 39 15.61 -4.42 5.64
CA TYR A 39 14.82 -5.64 5.82
C TYR A 39 15.53 -6.88 5.28
N LYS A 40 16.10 -6.81 4.07
CA LYS A 40 16.88 -7.91 3.49
C LYS A 40 18.09 -8.29 4.34
N LYS A 41 18.88 -7.31 4.79
CA LYS A 41 20.01 -7.55 5.68
C LYS A 41 19.59 -8.20 7.01
N LEU A 42 18.42 -7.83 7.53
CA LEU A 42 17.88 -8.45 8.74
C LEU A 42 17.48 -9.91 8.50
N LEU A 43 16.82 -10.21 7.38
CA LEU A 43 16.49 -11.60 7.00
C LEU A 43 17.75 -12.46 6.86
N ASP A 44 18.77 -11.94 6.18
CA ASP A 44 20.05 -12.63 6.01
C ASP A 44 20.72 -12.89 7.38
N PHE A 45 20.71 -11.91 8.28
CA PHE A 45 21.26 -12.04 9.63
C PHE A 45 20.51 -13.08 10.50
N LEU A 46 19.20 -13.21 10.31
CA LEU A 46 18.34 -14.12 11.06
C LEU A 46 18.17 -15.49 10.40
N ASP A 47 18.78 -15.73 9.24
CA ASP A 47 18.62 -16.94 8.43
C ASP A 47 17.15 -17.26 8.08
N ILE A 48 16.38 -16.22 7.72
CA ILE A 48 14.97 -16.32 7.35
C ILE A 48 14.80 -16.14 5.85
N GLU A 49 14.29 -17.16 5.17
CA GLU A 49 13.89 -17.05 3.76
C GLU A 49 12.48 -16.42 3.65
N ASN A 50 12.37 -15.29 2.94
CA ASN A 50 11.08 -14.68 2.60
C ASN A 50 10.93 -14.50 1.08
N LYS A 51 9.97 -15.22 0.50
CA LYS A 51 9.66 -15.19 -0.94
C LYS A 51 8.69 -14.08 -1.36
N ASN A 52 8.04 -13.44 -0.40
CA ASN A 52 6.97 -12.48 -0.61
C ASN A 52 7.36 -11.07 -0.15
N ILE A 53 8.58 -10.66 -0.46
CA ILE A 53 9.06 -9.30 -0.17
C ILE A 53 8.32 -8.31 -1.07
N GLN A 54 7.60 -7.36 -0.47
CA GLN A 54 6.84 -6.34 -1.18
C GLN A 54 7.32 -4.94 -0.81
N TYR A 55 7.31 -4.03 -1.77
CA TYR A 55 7.51 -2.61 -1.50
C TYR A 55 6.22 -2.04 -0.93
N SER A 56 6.32 -1.29 0.18
CA SER A 56 5.22 -0.42 0.58
C SER A 56 5.07 0.65 -0.49
N SER A 57 3.97 0.58 -1.22
CA SER A 57 3.59 1.60 -2.16
C SER A 57 2.34 2.28 -1.67
N ILE A 58 2.45 3.56 -1.37
CA ILE A 58 1.27 4.43 -1.24
C ILE A 58 0.63 4.67 -2.63
N LEU A 59 1.40 4.50 -3.72
CA LEU A 59 0.99 4.69 -5.11
C LEU A 59 1.68 3.70 -6.07
N SER A 60 1.51 2.39 -5.92
CA SER A 60 1.85 1.50 -7.06
C SER A 60 0.72 1.64 -8.07
N VAL A 61 1.00 2.47 -9.07
CA VAL A 61 0.32 2.49 -10.38
C VAL A 61 0.78 1.29 -11.18
#